data_AF-A0A0R0J855-F1
#
_entry.id   AF-A0A0R0J855-F1
#
_cell.length_a   1.000
_cell.length_b   1.000
_cell.length_c   1.000
_cell.angle_alpha   90.00
_cell.angle_beta   90.00
_cell.angle_gamma   90.00
#
_symmetry.space_group_name_H-M   'P 1'
#
loop_
_entity.id
_entity.type
_entity.pdbx_description
1 polymer ?
#
loop_
_entity_poly.entity_id
_entity_poly.type
_entity_poly.pdbx_seq_one_letter_code
_entity_poly.pdbx_strand_id
1 'polypeptide(L)'
;MRVHITYLSCSPSTTSDILEYDSCTLKSMSDPSRSEGFLNAKEVQVAGGAAGEDRVQAVCSEENGWLFCAIYDGFNGRDAADFLAGTLYDTIISYFNKLIWELEPGSVKAYDDGCLGGSLQYKLDDSLIYHEDQSLSRFKGINDSNHGCFAKCSPSTKSEVSCDSFSYGVLDILERSISQAENDFLYMVEQEMEERPDLVSIGSCVLLVLLHGNDLYTLNLGDSRAVLATCTTVDRMDKRERLEAIQLTDNHTVDNEVERARLLADHPDDPKIVIGGKVKGKLKVTRAFGVGYLKKVLAWKS
;
A
#
# COMPACT_ATOMS: atom_id res chain seq x y z
N MET A 1 17.88 2.95 -8.37
CA MET A 1 16.61 3.11 -7.64
C MET A 1 15.71 1.95 -8.05
N ARG A 2 15.16 1.20 -7.10
CA ARG A 2 14.13 0.19 -7.37
C ARG A 2 12.77 0.81 -7.12
N VAL A 3 11.77 0.46 -7.93
CA VAL A 3 10.41 1.01 -7.83
C VAL A 3 9.46 -0.12 -7.48
N HIS A 4 8.71 0.06 -6.41
CA HIS A 4 7.71 -0.87 -5.90
C HIS A 4 6.34 -0.20 -5.96
N ILE A 5 5.34 -0.90 -6.50
CA ILE A 5 4.02 -0.31 -6.77
C ILE A 5 2.95 -1.15 -6.09
N THR A 6 2.05 -0.51 -5.33
CA THR A 6 0.82 -1.12 -4.80
C THR A 6 -0.40 -0.51 -5.48
N TYR A 7 -1.29 -1.39 -5.96
CA TYR A 7 -2.59 -1.04 -6.50
C TYR A 7 -3.68 -1.70 -5.66
N LEU A 8 -4.53 -0.94 -4.98
CA LEU A 8 -5.64 -1.52 -4.22
C LEU A 8 -6.76 -1.98 -5.14
N SER A 9 -7.07 -3.27 -5.17
CA SER A 9 -8.29 -3.77 -5.81
C SER A 9 -9.47 -3.58 -4.84
N CYS A 10 -10.26 -2.53 -5.01
CA CYS A 10 -11.51 -2.34 -4.26
C CYS A 10 -12.62 -3.28 -4.78
N SER A 11 -12.48 -4.59 -4.60
CA SER A 11 -13.52 -5.61 -4.84
C SER A 11 -13.37 -6.74 -3.82
N PRO A 12 -14.46 -7.26 -3.21
CA PRO A 12 -14.38 -8.40 -2.30
C PRO A 12 -14.04 -9.67 -3.10
N SER A 13 -12.80 -10.16 -2.90
CA SER A 13 -12.28 -11.48 -3.24
C SER A 13 -12.63 -12.04 -4.63
N THR A 14 -11.68 -11.93 -5.57
CA THR A 14 -11.20 -13.10 -6.32
C THR A 14 -9.69 -12.97 -6.42
N THR A 15 -8.98 -14.03 -6.01
CA THR A 15 -7.56 -14.23 -6.26
C THR A 15 -7.30 -14.08 -7.75
N SER A 16 -6.81 -12.90 -8.13
CA SER A 16 -6.30 -12.66 -9.47
C SER A 16 -4.81 -12.88 -9.42
N ASP A 17 -4.34 -13.76 -10.29
CA ASP A 17 -2.94 -14.11 -10.47
C ASP A 17 -2.09 -12.84 -10.50
N ILE A 18 -1.13 -12.78 -9.58
CA ILE A 18 -0.03 -11.82 -9.60
C ILE A 18 0.67 -12.02 -10.95
N LEU A 19 0.36 -11.18 -11.93
CA LEU A 19 1.17 -11.09 -13.13
C LEU A 19 2.51 -10.52 -12.68
N GLU A 20 3.53 -11.39 -12.69
CA GLU A 20 4.94 -11.00 -12.63
C GLU A 20 5.19 -9.91 -13.67
N TYR A 21 5.25 -8.67 -13.21
CA TYR A 21 5.70 -7.54 -14.01
C TYR A 21 7.22 -7.48 -13.90
N ASP A 22 7.88 -7.46 -15.07
CA ASP A 22 9.33 -7.47 -15.19
C ASP A 22 9.97 -6.39 -14.29
N SER A 23 10.73 -6.86 -13.30
CA SER A 23 11.62 -6.01 -12.51
C SER A 23 12.65 -5.40 -13.46
N CYS A 24 12.47 -4.13 -13.83
CA CYS A 24 13.47 -3.34 -14.53
C CYS A 24 14.72 -3.23 -13.66
N THR A 25 15.61 -4.20 -13.79
CA THR A 25 16.90 -4.25 -13.10
C THR A 25 17.82 -3.19 -13.73
N LEU A 26 17.72 -1.95 -13.25
CA LEU A 26 18.61 -0.87 -13.66
C LEU A 26 20.03 -1.14 -13.13
N LYS A 27 21.01 -1.20 -14.04
CA LYS A 27 22.42 -1.39 -13.71
C LYS A 27 22.88 -0.35 -12.70
N SER A 28 23.41 -0.86 -11.58
CA SER A 28 24.12 -0.12 -10.55
C SER A 28 25.21 0.76 -11.19
N MET A 29 25.12 2.07 -10.97
CA MET A 29 26.22 2.99 -11.21
C MET A 29 26.89 3.31 -9.87
N SER A 30 28.22 3.39 -9.93
CA SER A 30 29.19 3.49 -8.83
C SER A 30 28.83 4.46 -7.70
N ASP A 31 29.18 4.05 -6.47
CA ASP A 31 29.03 4.77 -5.21
C ASP A 31 29.48 6.25 -5.26
N PRO A 32 28.65 7.20 -4.81
CA PRO A 32 29.11 8.52 -4.45
C PRO A 32 29.88 8.48 -3.13
N SER A 33 30.99 9.21 -3.08
CA SER A 33 31.79 9.41 -1.86
C SER A 33 30.94 9.95 -0.70
N ARG A 34 31.12 9.34 0.47
CA ARG A 34 30.51 9.71 1.75
C ARG A 34 30.64 11.21 2.05
N SER A 35 29.55 11.96 1.86
CA SER A 35 29.07 13.07 2.72
C SER A 35 28.25 14.10 1.92
N GLU A 36 27.07 13.76 1.41
CA GLU A 36 26.04 14.75 1.06
C GLU A 36 24.67 14.16 1.40
N GLY A 37 23.78 14.94 2.03
CA GLY A 37 22.46 14.49 2.46
C GLY A 37 21.67 13.91 1.28
N PHE A 38 20.81 12.93 1.56
CA PHE A 38 20.07 12.13 0.58
C PHE A 38 19.23 12.93 -0.43
N LEU A 39 19.00 14.23 -0.21
CA LEU A 39 18.19 15.08 -1.07
C LEU A 39 18.79 16.50 -1.14
N ASN A 40 19.28 16.90 -2.31
CA ASN A 40 19.48 18.32 -2.63
C ASN A 40 18.16 18.86 -3.21
N ALA A 41 17.10 18.83 -2.38
CA ALA A 41 15.75 19.21 -2.79
C ALA A 41 15.68 20.72 -3.01
N LYS A 42 15.33 21.14 -4.23
CA LYS A 42 15.14 22.54 -4.58
C LYS A 42 13.64 22.81 -4.67
N GLU A 43 13.16 23.64 -3.74
CA GLU A 43 11.89 24.39 -3.79
C GLU A 43 10.64 23.58 -4.21
N VAL A 44 9.85 23.13 -3.23
CA VAL A 44 8.53 22.53 -3.48
C VAL A 44 7.55 23.65 -3.83
N GLN A 45 7.08 23.67 -5.08
CA GLN A 45 6.02 24.57 -5.52
C GLN A 45 4.69 23.82 -5.52
N VAL A 46 3.71 24.33 -4.78
CA VAL A 46 2.36 23.76 -4.69
C VAL A 46 1.40 24.68 -5.43
N ALA A 47 0.68 24.13 -6.41
CA ALA A 47 -0.48 24.79 -7.01
C ALA A 47 -1.74 24.22 -6.35
N GLY A 48 -2.67 25.09 -5.97
CA GLY A 48 -3.98 24.65 -5.46
C GLY A 48 -4.92 24.29 -6.61
N GLY A 49 -5.72 23.23 -6.43
CA GLY A 49 -6.76 22.83 -7.37
C GLY A 49 -7.85 23.89 -7.57
N ALA A 50 -8.70 23.67 -8.58
CA ALA A 50 -9.66 24.66 -9.11
C ALA A 50 -10.66 25.23 -8.08
N ALA A 51 -10.84 24.57 -6.93
CA ALA A 51 -11.70 25.01 -5.83
C ALA A 51 -11.06 24.85 -4.43
N GLY A 52 -9.75 24.61 -4.35
CA GLY A 52 -9.07 24.29 -3.08
C GLY A 52 -9.50 22.95 -2.50
N GLU A 53 -9.85 21.98 -3.34
CA GLU A 53 -10.16 20.59 -2.96
C GLU A 53 -8.87 19.78 -2.75
N ASP A 54 -7.81 20.08 -3.53
CA ASP A 54 -6.55 19.35 -3.49
C ASP A 54 -5.75 19.59 -2.21
N ARG A 55 -5.03 18.55 -1.77
CA ARG A 55 -4.06 18.61 -0.68
C ARG A 55 -2.74 18.01 -1.12
N VAL A 56 -1.65 18.56 -0.59
CA VAL A 56 -0.30 18.04 -0.80
C VAL A 56 0.38 17.95 0.56
N GLN A 57 1.11 16.86 0.78
CA GLN A 57 1.85 16.60 2.00
C GLN A 57 3.26 16.12 1.64
N ALA A 58 4.28 16.69 2.27
CA ALA A 58 5.66 16.25 2.13
C ALA A 58 6.31 16.23 3.52
N VAL A 59 6.80 15.05 3.93
CA VAL A 59 7.44 14.85 5.22
C VAL A 59 8.79 14.18 4.99
N CYS A 60 9.85 14.87 5.40
CA CYS A 60 11.21 14.32 5.43
C CYS A 60 11.52 13.90 6.87
N SER A 61 11.86 12.62 7.08
CA SER A 61 12.33 12.14 8.37
C SER A 61 13.78 11.69 8.23
N GLU A 62 14.69 12.50 8.76
CA GLU A 62 16.12 12.16 8.80
C GLU A 62 16.37 10.96 9.72
N GLU A 63 15.60 10.85 10.81
CA GLU A 63 15.69 9.75 11.79
C GLU A 63 15.34 8.39 11.15
N ASN A 64 14.24 8.34 10.38
CA ASN A 64 13.79 7.12 9.72
C ASN A 64 14.38 6.94 8.31
N GLY A 65 15.16 7.91 7.81
CA GLY A 65 15.79 7.86 6.50
C GLY A 65 14.82 7.82 5.32
N TRP A 66 13.61 8.40 5.47
CA TRP A 66 12.60 8.42 4.40
C TRP A 66 12.13 9.82 4.02
N LEU A 67 11.62 9.91 2.79
CA LEU A 67 10.83 11.02 2.29
C LEU A 67 9.44 10.50 1.91
N PHE A 68 8.42 11.04 2.56
CA PHE A 68 7.02 10.80 2.24
C PHE A 68 6.48 11.99 1.46
N CYS A 69 5.89 11.74 0.31
CA CYS A 69 5.18 12.73 -0.49
C CYS A 69 3.80 12.18 -0.87
N ALA A 70 2.75 12.95 -0.67
CA ALA A 70 1.41 12.57 -1.08
C ALA A 70 0.65 13.74 -1.70
N ILE A 71 -0.17 13.42 -2.69
CA ILE A 71 -1.12 14.32 -3.35
C ILE A 71 -2.50 13.69 -3.23
N TYR A 72 -3.45 14.48 -2.76
CA TYR A 72 -4.84 14.11 -2.61
C TYR A 72 -5.67 15.05 -3.48
N ASP A 73 -6.13 14.59 -4.63
CA ASP A 73 -6.96 15.38 -5.57
C ASP A 73 -8.42 15.16 -5.18
N GLY A 74 -8.99 16.10 -4.43
CA GLY A 74 -10.36 16.01 -3.91
C GLY A 74 -11.40 16.40 -4.97
N PHE A 75 -12.57 15.76 -4.92
CA PHE A 75 -13.69 16.11 -5.79
C PHE A 75 -15.03 16.01 -5.09
N ASN A 76 -15.99 16.82 -5.56
CA ASN A 76 -17.32 17.05 -4.96
C ASN A 76 -17.24 17.63 -3.53
N GLY A 77 -16.09 18.16 -3.12
CA GLY A 77 -15.81 18.61 -1.76
C GLY A 77 -14.37 18.36 -1.35
N ARG A 78 -13.94 19.07 -0.28
CA ARG A 78 -12.59 19.00 0.27
C ARG A 78 -12.42 17.98 1.41
N ASP A 79 -13.53 17.50 1.98
CA ASP A 79 -13.53 16.72 3.23
C ASP A 79 -12.71 15.41 3.12
N ALA A 80 -12.79 14.70 1.99
CA ALA A 80 -12.00 13.49 1.77
C ALA A 80 -10.49 13.77 1.72
N ALA A 81 -10.08 14.80 1.00
CA ALA A 81 -8.67 15.19 0.89
C ALA A 81 -8.14 15.75 2.23
N ASP A 82 -8.95 16.51 2.97
CA ASP A 82 -8.63 16.97 4.33
C ASP A 82 -8.47 15.81 5.30
N PHE A 83 -9.38 14.82 5.26
CA PHE A 83 -9.31 13.64 6.10
C PHE A 83 -8.02 12.86 5.85
N LEU A 84 -7.68 12.60 4.59
CA LEU A 84 -6.45 11.92 4.20
C LEU A 84 -5.20 12.68 4.66
N ALA A 85 -5.15 13.99 4.40
CA ALA A 85 -4.02 14.83 4.81
C ALA A 85 -3.84 14.87 6.34
N GLY A 86 -4.93 14.75 7.10
CA GLY A 86 -4.92 14.76 8.56
C GLY A 86 -4.69 13.40 9.23
N THR A 87 -4.78 12.28 8.50
CA THR A 87 -4.79 10.94 9.13
C THR A 87 -3.85 9.93 8.48
N LEU A 88 -3.66 9.96 7.15
CA LEU A 88 -3.02 8.86 6.43
C LEU A 88 -1.55 8.68 6.83
N TYR A 89 -0.79 9.77 6.92
CA TYR A 89 0.62 9.71 7.34
C TYR A 89 0.76 9.14 8.74
N ASP A 90 -0.03 9.61 9.71
CA ASP A 90 0.06 9.13 11.10
C ASP A 90 -0.32 7.64 11.22
N THR A 91 -1.32 7.20 10.46
CA THR A 91 -1.71 5.78 10.37
C THR A 91 -0.56 4.93 9.82
N ILE A 92 0.10 5.39 8.75
CA ILE A 92 1.27 4.72 8.16
C ILE A 92 2.39 4.60 9.19
N ILE A 93 2.71 5.70 9.89
CA ILE A 93 3.75 5.71 10.93
C ILE A 93 3.42 4.77 12.08
N SER A 94 2.17 4.72 12.50
CA SER A 94 1.70 3.79 13.53
C SER A 94 1.94 2.33 13.13
N TYR A 95 1.58 1.95 11.90
CA TYR A 95 1.85 0.61 11.38
C TYR A 95 3.34 0.31 11.22
N PHE A 96 4.15 1.28 10.79
CA PHE A 96 5.61 1.12 10.74
C PHE A 96 6.23 0.86 12.10
N ASN A 97 5.84 1.62 13.12
CA ASN A 97 6.32 1.43 14.48
C ASN A 97 5.95 0.03 15.01
N LYS A 98 4.73 -0.43 14.69
CA LYS A 98 4.29 -1.78 15.03
C LYS A 98 5.13 -2.86 14.32
N LEU A 99 5.41 -2.69 13.03
CA LEU A 99 6.25 -3.62 12.27
C LEU A 99 7.67 -3.69 12.85
N ILE A 100 8.27 -2.54 13.18
CA ILE A 100 9.61 -2.48 13.79
C ILE A 100 9.62 -3.19 15.15
N TRP A 101 8.60 -2.97 15.98
CA TRP A 101 8.47 -3.65 17.28
C TRP A 101 8.31 -5.17 17.15
N GLU A 102 7.61 -5.65 16.12
CA GLU A 102 7.44 -7.09 15.86
C GLU A 102 8.73 -7.75 15.34
N LEU A 103 9.63 -6.97 14.73
CA LEU A 103 10.91 -7.45 14.20
C LEU A 103 12.04 -7.48 15.25
N GLU A 104 11.89 -6.85 16.42
CA GLU A 104 12.88 -6.92 17.49
C GLU A 104 12.81 -8.26 18.25
N PRO A 105 13.86 -9.11 18.20
CA PRO A 105 13.91 -10.36 18.96
C PRO A 105 14.25 -10.07 20.43
N GLY A 106 13.28 -9.56 21.21
CA GLY A 106 13.55 -9.18 22.60
C GLY A 106 12.37 -8.80 23.50
N SER A 107 11.13 -8.88 23.03
CA SER A 107 9.96 -8.58 23.88
C SER A 107 9.65 -9.76 24.82
N VAL A 108 10.12 -9.65 26.06
CA VAL A 108 9.88 -10.55 27.19
C VAL A 108 8.37 -10.73 27.41
N LYS A 109 7.85 -11.92 27.11
CA LYS A 109 6.58 -12.39 27.68
C LYS A 109 6.79 -12.68 29.16
N ALA A 110 6.25 -11.82 30.02
CA ALA A 110 6.06 -12.12 31.43
C ALA A 110 4.55 -12.24 31.72
N TYR A 111 3.98 -13.40 31.38
CA TYR A 111 2.84 -13.98 32.08
C TYR A 111 3.03 -15.50 32.07
N ASP A 112 3.25 -16.05 33.25
CA ASP A 112 3.43 -17.48 33.50
C ASP A 112 2.07 -18.07 33.89
N ASP A 113 1.47 -18.87 33.01
CA ASP A 113 0.98 -20.23 33.30
C ASP A 113 0.26 -20.82 32.06
N GLY A 114 0.62 -22.05 31.67
CA GLY A 114 -0.14 -22.87 30.70
C GLY A 114 0.50 -23.13 29.33
N CYS A 115 1.46 -24.05 29.28
CA CYS A 115 2.18 -24.60 28.12
C CYS A 115 1.31 -25.12 26.96
N LEU A 116 1.65 -24.76 25.71
CA LEU A 116 2.03 -25.69 24.61
C LEU A 116 2.59 -24.88 23.42
N GLY A 117 3.84 -25.17 23.06
CA GLY A 117 4.59 -24.46 22.03
C GLY A 117 4.12 -24.75 20.60
N GLY A 118 4.20 -23.72 19.76
CA GLY A 118 4.02 -23.81 18.32
C GLY A 118 4.69 -22.61 17.66
N SER A 119 5.90 -22.83 17.13
CA SER A 119 6.52 -21.95 16.14
C SER A 119 5.60 -21.90 14.92
N LEU A 120 5.04 -20.74 14.60
CA LEU A 120 4.22 -20.57 13.40
C LEU A 120 5.06 -20.02 12.26
N GLN A 121 5.51 -20.99 11.49
CA GLN A 121 5.89 -20.95 10.09
C GLN A 121 4.76 -20.33 9.25
N TYR A 122 5.12 -19.36 8.42
CA TYR A 122 4.23 -18.79 7.41
C TYR A 122 3.58 -19.89 6.56
N LYS A 123 2.25 -19.99 6.62
CA LYS A 123 1.40 -20.59 5.59
C LYS A 123 0.11 -19.79 5.51
N LEU A 124 -0.02 -19.04 4.42
CA LEU A 124 -1.32 -18.64 3.88
C LEU A 124 -2.00 -19.90 3.34
N ASP A 125 -3.22 -20.17 3.80
CA ASP A 125 -4.16 -20.98 3.03
C ASP A 125 -5.58 -20.48 3.33
N ASP A 126 -6.27 -20.14 2.25
CA ASP A 126 -7.61 -19.60 2.20
C ASP A 126 -8.59 -20.76 1.96
N SER A 127 -9.45 -21.07 2.93
CA SER A 127 -10.76 -21.71 2.73
C SER A 127 -11.48 -21.99 4.05
N LEU A 128 -12.61 -21.31 4.25
CA LEU A 128 -13.59 -21.59 5.30
C LEU A 128 -14.50 -22.76 4.90
N ILE A 129 -14.70 -23.76 5.78
CA ILE A 129 -16.01 -24.41 5.97
C ILE A 129 -16.17 -24.81 7.45
N TYR A 130 -17.22 -24.28 8.09
CA TYR A 130 -17.79 -24.80 9.33
C TYR A 130 -18.52 -26.12 9.05
N HIS A 131 -18.23 -27.18 9.81
CA HIS A 131 -19.25 -28.13 10.25
C HIS A 131 -18.82 -28.88 11.51
N GLU A 132 -19.77 -29.01 12.42
CA GLU A 132 -19.72 -29.63 13.74
C GLU A 132 -19.50 -31.16 13.72
N ASP A 133 -18.88 -31.58 14.82
CA ASP A 133 -19.13 -32.80 15.61
C ASP A 133 -18.42 -34.14 15.32
N GLN A 134 -18.10 -34.78 16.45
CA GLN A 134 -17.92 -36.21 16.72
C GLN A 134 -16.58 -36.95 16.46
N SER A 135 -15.90 -37.18 17.59
CA SER A 135 -15.48 -38.49 18.12
C SER A 135 -14.18 -39.19 17.61
N LEU A 136 -13.16 -39.12 18.47
CA LEU A 136 -12.56 -40.24 19.22
C LEU A 136 -12.20 -41.55 18.47
N SER A 137 -10.89 -41.81 18.34
CA SER A 137 -10.17 -43.10 18.50
C SER A 137 -8.94 -43.12 17.56
N ARG A 138 -7.82 -43.78 17.79
CA ARG A 138 -7.13 -44.49 18.89
C ARG A 138 -5.85 -45.01 18.20
N PHE A 139 -4.79 -45.23 18.98
CA PHE A 139 -3.53 -45.94 18.69
C PHE A 139 -2.30 -45.13 18.22
N LYS A 140 -1.05 -45.40 18.65
CA LYS A 140 -0.40 -45.95 19.87
C LYS A 140 1.08 -46.14 19.51
N GLY A 141 1.96 -45.56 20.33
CA GLY A 141 3.31 -46.06 20.68
C GLY A 141 4.45 -45.82 19.67
N ILE A 142 5.73 -45.85 20.05
CA ILE A 142 6.44 -45.95 21.34
C ILE A 142 7.94 -45.82 20.99
N ASN A 143 8.69 -45.11 21.85
CA ASN A 143 10.13 -45.24 22.21
C ASN A 143 11.29 -44.71 21.34
N ASP A 144 11.99 -43.75 21.95
CA ASP A 144 13.40 -43.73 22.41
C ASP A 144 14.57 -43.99 21.44
N SER A 145 15.48 -43.01 21.36
CA SER A 145 16.82 -43.14 21.98
C SER A 145 17.69 -41.87 21.83
N ASN A 146 18.35 -41.53 22.94
CA ASN A 146 19.38 -40.52 23.10
C ASN A 146 20.59 -40.76 22.18
N HIS A 147 21.12 -39.68 21.57
CA HIS A 147 22.56 -39.54 21.39
C HIS A 147 22.92 -38.04 21.41
N GLY A 148 23.63 -37.64 22.47
CA GLY A 148 24.13 -36.28 22.64
C GLY A 148 25.41 -36.06 21.83
N CYS A 149 25.52 -34.86 21.25
CA CYS A 149 26.78 -34.31 20.78
C CYS A 149 26.86 -32.84 21.18
N PHE A 150 27.72 -32.56 22.16
CA PHE A 150 28.20 -31.22 22.48
C PHE A 150 28.92 -30.64 21.26
N ALA A 151 28.38 -29.59 20.67
CA ALA A 151 29.12 -28.69 19.79
C ALA A 151 28.94 -27.26 20.31
N LYS A 152 30.03 -26.70 20.85
CA LYS A 152 30.17 -25.26 21.07
C LYS A 152 30.05 -24.55 19.72
N CYS A 153 29.09 -23.64 19.59
CA CYS A 153 29.14 -22.59 18.58
C CYS A 153 28.93 -21.21 19.24
N SER A 154 29.82 -20.31 18.86
CA SER A 154 30.03 -18.92 19.24
C SER A 154 28.87 -17.97 18.83
N PRO A 155 28.88 -16.69 19.28
CA PRO A 155 27.71 -15.82 19.26
C PRO A 155 27.35 -15.24 17.88
N SER A 156 26.04 -15.26 17.59
CA SER A 156 25.23 -14.30 16.82
C SER A 156 25.74 -13.82 15.45
N THR A 157 25.32 -14.51 14.39
CA THR A 157 25.05 -13.85 13.11
C THR A 157 23.73 -13.11 13.20
N LYS A 158 23.76 -11.76 13.17
CA LYS A 158 22.56 -10.95 12.89
C LYS A 158 22.01 -11.43 11.55
N SER A 159 20.82 -12.01 11.56
CA SER A 159 20.12 -12.36 10.33
C SER A 159 19.71 -11.05 9.67
N GLU A 160 20.37 -10.68 8.57
CA GLU A 160 19.88 -9.63 7.67
C GLU A 160 18.45 -10.01 7.29
N VAL A 161 17.49 -9.15 7.63
CA VAL A 161 16.14 -9.21 7.08
C VAL A 161 16.31 -9.10 5.56
N SER A 162 15.88 -10.12 4.81
CA SER A 162 15.98 -10.11 3.36
C SER A 162 15.32 -8.83 2.83
N CYS A 163 15.97 -8.13 1.90
CA CYS A 163 15.48 -6.90 1.28
C CYS A 163 14.04 -7.05 0.75
N ASP A 164 13.68 -8.27 0.34
CA ASP A 164 12.35 -8.58 -0.16
C ASP A 164 11.30 -8.52 0.96
N SER A 165 11.58 -9.02 2.17
CA SER A 165 10.60 -9.02 3.27
C SER A 165 10.31 -7.62 3.80
N PHE A 166 11.28 -6.71 3.78
CA PHE A 166 11.04 -5.31 4.16
C PHE A 166 10.14 -4.61 3.13
N SER A 167 10.44 -4.82 1.84
CA SER A 167 9.67 -4.21 0.74
C SER A 167 8.21 -4.66 0.79
N TYR A 168 7.95 -5.96 0.99
CA TYR A 168 6.58 -6.47 1.18
C TYR A 168 5.91 -5.89 2.43
N GLY A 169 6.64 -5.75 3.54
CA GLY A 169 6.13 -5.10 4.75
C GLY A 169 5.69 -3.65 4.51
N VAL A 170 6.47 -2.88 3.75
CA VAL A 170 6.11 -1.50 3.36
C VAL A 170 4.82 -1.48 2.52
N LEU A 171 4.72 -2.33 1.50
CA LEU A 171 3.54 -2.39 0.62
C LEU A 171 2.27 -2.78 1.39
N ASP A 172 2.38 -3.77 2.29
CA ASP A 172 1.31 -4.20 3.19
C ASP A 172 0.88 -3.08 4.16
N ILE A 173 1.83 -2.32 4.71
CA ILE A 173 1.53 -1.15 5.54
C ILE A 173 0.74 -0.11 4.74
N LEU A 174 1.17 0.22 3.52
CA LEU A 174 0.49 1.22 2.69
C LEU A 174 -0.94 0.79 2.37
N GLU A 175 -1.14 -0.48 2.01
CA GLU A 175 -2.46 -1.06 1.74
C GLU A 175 -3.38 -1.11 2.96
N ARG A 176 -2.85 -1.48 4.13
CA ARG A 176 -3.66 -1.47 5.37
C ARG A 176 -4.01 -0.06 5.81
N SER A 177 -3.07 0.87 5.69
CA SER A 177 -3.27 2.25 6.16
C SER A 177 -4.37 2.98 5.40
N ILE A 178 -4.37 2.86 4.07
CA ILE A 178 -5.39 3.46 3.22
C ILE A 178 -6.75 2.76 3.36
N SER A 179 -6.77 1.43 3.55
CA SER A 179 -8.01 0.69 3.79
C SER A 179 -8.63 1.08 5.13
N GLN A 180 -7.80 1.24 6.18
CA GLN A 180 -8.25 1.72 7.48
C GLN A 180 -8.79 3.15 7.39
N ALA A 181 -8.05 4.07 6.76
CA ALA A 181 -8.49 5.44 6.55
C ALA A 181 -9.82 5.50 5.78
N GLU A 182 -10.02 4.63 4.79
CA GLU A 182 -11.25 4.58 4.02
C GLU A 182 -12.44 4.11 4.86
N ASN A 183 -12.26 3.05 5.64
CA ASN A 183 -13.30 2.56 6.54
C ASN A 183 -13.67 3.62 7.58
N ASP A 184 -12.69 4.31 8.16
CA ASP A 184 -12.93 5.37 9.15
C ASP A 184 -13.66 6.57 8.53
N PHE A 185 -13.31 6.96 7.30
CA PHE A 185 -14.01 8.02 6.58
C PHE A 185 -15.44 7.62 6.22
N LEU A 186 -15.67 6.42 5.70
CA LEU A 186 -17.02 5.96 5.38
C LEU A 186 -17.90 5.82 6.63
N TYR A 187 -17.31 5.38 7.75
CA TYR A 187 -18.00 5.36 9.04
C TYR A 187 -18.43 6.77 9.47
N MET A 188 -17.55 7.77 9.36
CA MET A 188 -17.90 9.17 9.61
C MET A 188 -19.05 9.64 8.70
N VAL A 189 -18.95 9.36 7.39
CA VAL A 189 -19.99 9.71 6.41
C VAL A 189 -21.34 9.13 6.81
N GLU A 190 -21.39 7.87 7.25
CA GLU A 190 -22.63 7.22 7.70
C GLU A 190 -23.26 7.91 8.91
N GLN A 191 -22.46 8.42 9.85
CA GLN A 191 -22.97 9.13 11.02
C GLN A 191 -23.48 10.54 10.69
N GLU A 192 -22.88 11.21 9.71
CA GLU A 192 -23.13 12.63 9.43
C GLU A 192 -24.02 12.88 8.22
N MET A 193 -24.28 11.87 7.37
CA MET A 193 -24.99 12.06 6.10
C MET A 193 -26.46 12.51 6.24
N GLU A 194 -27.09 12.33 7.40
CA GLU A 194 -28.43 12.86 7.65
C GLU A 194 -28.44 14.40 7.65
N GLU A 195 -27.39 15.01 8.21
CA GLU A 195 -27.22 16.47 8.27
C GLU A 195 -26.49 17.01 7.04
N ARG A 196 -25.52 16.26 6.51
CA ARG A 196 -24.71 16.60 5.34
C ARG A 196 -24.74 15.49 4.27
N PRO A 197 -25.84 15.38 3.50
CA PRO A 197 -25.99 14.29 2.52
C PRO A 197 -24.99 14.36 1.35
N ASP A 198 -24.32 15.49 1.13
CA ASP A 198 -23.25 15.65 0.14
C ASP A 198 -22.04 14.76 0.43
N LEU A 199 -21.76 14.48 1.71
CA LEU A 199 -20.61 13.67 2.18
C LEU A 199 -20.50 12.32 1.46
N VAL A 200 -21.63 11.67 1.18
CA VAL A 200 -21.69 10.37 0.51
C VAL A 200 -21.10 10.40 -0.91
N SER A 201 -20.99 11.58 -1.51
CA SER A 201 -20.48 11.80 -2.86
C SER A 201 -19.07 12.38 -2.93
N ILE A 202 -18.52 12.79 -1.79
CA ILE A 202 -17.17 13.36 -1.68
C ILE A 202 -16.16 12.23 -1.83
N GLY A 203 -15.09 12.48 -2.57
CA GLY A 203 -14.00 11.54 -2.72
C GLY A 203 -12.68 12.23 -3.03
N SER A 204 -11.63 11.42 -3.13
CA SER A 204 -10.30 11.90 -3.50
C SER A 204 -9.50 10.86 -4.25
N CYS A 205 -8.74 11.27 -5.27
CA CYS A 205 -7.65 10.48 -5.80
C CYS A 205 -6.45 10.59 -4.85
N VAL A 206 -5.73 9.48 -4.65
CA VAL A 206 -4.60 9.40 -3.72
C VAL A 206 -3.38 8.96 -4.50
N LEU A 207 -2.33 9.78 -4.50
CA LEU A 207 -1.02 9.40 -4.97
C LEU A 207 -0.03 9.61 -3.84
N LEU A 208 0.64 8.54 -3.42
CA LEU A 208 1.66 8.55 -2.39
C LEU A 208 2.95 7.98 -2.96
N VAL A 209 4.06 8.64 -2.64
CA VAL A 209 5.42 8.23 -2.93
C VAL A 209 6.21 8.23 -1.64
N LEU A 210 6.74 7.07 -1.26
CA LEU A 210 7.65 6.90 -0.13
C LEU A 210 9.02 6.50 -0.67
N LEU A 211 10.02 7.35 -0.47
CA LEU A 211 11.41 7.06 -0.78
C LEU A 211 12.12 6.64 0.50
N HIS A 212 12.71 5.45 0.52
CA HIS A 212 13.51 4.95 1.63
C HIS A 212 14.80 4.34 1.08
N GLY A 213 15.94 4.95 1.41
CA GLY A 213 17.24 4.58 0.82
C GLY A 213 17.22 4.67 -0.71
N ASN A 214 17.38 3.52 -1.38
CA ASN A 214 17.39 3.42 -2.85
C ASN A 214 16.07 2.89 -3.43
N ASP A 215 15.05 2.71 -2.58
CA ASP A 215 13.78 2.11 -2.93
C ASP A 215 12.68 3.16 -2.90
N LEU A 216 11.90 3.20 -3.98
CA LEU A 216 10.77 4.09 -4.17
C LEU A 216 9.49 3.26 -4.16
N TYR A 217 8.60 3.54 -3.21
CA TYR A 217 7.31 2.88 -3.07
C TYR A 217 6.22 3.84 -3.50
N THR A 218 5.27 3.36 -4.31
CA THR A 218 4.14 4.17 -4.76
C THR A 218 2.81 3.49 -4.46
N LEU A 219 1.86 4.25 -3.90
CA LEU A 219 0.45 3.87 -3.79
C LEU A 219 -0.35 4.83 -4.66
N ASN A 220 -1.16 4.28 -5.57
CA ASN A 220 -2.00 5.07 -6.46
C ASN A 220 -3.46 4.62 -6.44
N LEU A 221 -4.36 5.59 -6.27
CA LEU A 221 -5.81 5.48 -6.36
C LEU A 221 -6.32 6.64 -7.21
N GLY A 222 -6.83 6.37 -8.40
CA GLY A 222 -7.30 7.41 -9.32
C GLY A 222 -6.30 7.74 -10.43
N ASP A 223 -6.34 8.98 -10.90
CA ASP A 223 -5.68 9.46 -12.12
C ASP A 223 -4.54 10.47 -11.89
N SER A 224 -4.15 10.66 -10.63
CA SER A 224 -2.88 11.28 -10.27
C SER A 224 -1.69 10.48 -10.78
N ARG A 225 -0.59 11.16 -11.15
CA ARG A 225 0.58 10.54 -11.79
C ARG A 225 1.90 10.89 -11.15
N ALA A 226 2.71 9.88 -10.86
CA ALA A 226 4.12 10.04 -10.56
C ALA A 226 4.97 9.86 -11.83
N VAL A 227 5.91 10.78 -12.07
CA VAL A 227 6.80 10.74 -13.24
C VAL A 227 8.24 10.94 -12.78
N LEU A 228 9.10 9.99 -13.12
CA LEU A 228 10.53 10.04 -12.88
C LEU A 228 11.24 10.68 -14.07
N ALA A 229 11.91 11.80 -13.83
CA ALA A 229 12.83 12.37 -14.80
C ALA A 229 14.20 11.68 -14.66
N THR A 230 14.72 11.15 -15.76
CA THR A 230 16.08 10.58 -15.83
C THR A 230 16.93 11.38 -16.79
N CYS A 231 18.23 11.50 -16.49
CA CYS A 231 19.21 12.14 -17.35
C CYS A 231 20.30 11.14 -17.69
N THR A 232 20.50 10.86 -18.97
CA THR A 232 21.58 10.00 -19.46
C THR A 232 22.61 10.82 -20.22
N THR A 233 23.88 10.61 -19.90
CA THR A 233 25.00 11.18 -20.64
C THR A 233 25.41 10.20 -21.74
N VAL A 234 25.08 10.54 -22.98
CA VAL A 234 25.20 9.60 -24.11
C VAL A 234 26.62 9.57 -24.69
N ASP A 235 27.44 10.61 -24.46
CA ASP A 235 28.84 10.61 -24.91
C ASP A 235 29.76 11.50 -24.07
N ARG A 236 30.98 11.05 -23.76
CA ARG A 236 31.97 11.85 -23.00
C ARG A 236 32.55 13.01 -23.82
N MET A 237 32.39 13.00 -25.15
CA MET A 237 32.90 14.02 -26.06
C MET A 237 31.85 15.04 -26.50
N ASP A 238 30.58 14.64 -26.66
CA ASP A 238 29.46 15.53 -26.94
C ASP A 238 28.57 15.60 -25.69
N LYS A 239 28.61 16.73 -24.98
CA LYS A 239 27.80 17.02 -23.77
C LYS A 239 26.30 17.17 -24.07
N ARG A 240 25.69 16.24 -24.80
CA ARG A 240 24.24 16.18 -24.97
C ARG A 240 23.66 15.27 -23.90
N GLU A 241 23.06 15.92 -22.91
CA GLU A 241 22.22 15.29 -21.91
C GLU A 241 20.89 14.89 -22.56
N ARG A 242 20.50 13.62 -22.44
CA ARG A 242 19.17 13.16 -22.83
C ARG A 242 18.31 13.05 -21.59
N LEU A 243 17.28 13.88 -21.53
CA LEU A 243 16.23 13.82 -20.51
C LEU A 243 15.12 12.88 -20.98
N GLU A 244 14.70 11.97 -20.11
CA GLU A 244 13.60 11.05 -20.34
C GLU A 244 12.62 11.09 -19.17
N ALA A 245 11.33 11.14 -19.47
CA ALA A 245 10.25 11.14 -18.48
C ALA A 245 9.61 9.75 -18.45
N ILE A 246 9.71 9.07 -17.31
CA ILE A 246 9.20 7.71 -17.11
C ILE A 246 8.02 7.81 -16.14
N GLN A 247 6.80 7.55 -16.62
CA GLN A 247 5.63 7.46 -15.75
C GLN A 247 5.72 6.20 -14.89
N LEU A 248 5.53 6.36 -13.57
CA LEU A 248 5.67 5.28 -12.60
C LEU A 248 4.33 4.63 -12.22
N THR A 249 3.21 5.31 -12.44
CA THR A 249 1.88 4.86 -12.00
C THR A 249 0.91 4.74 -13.18
N ASP A 250 0.03 3.75 -13.15
CA ASP A 250 -1.06 3.64 -14.11
C ASP A 250 -2.20 4.63 -13.85
N ASN A 251 -2.94 5.01 -14.88
CA ASN A 251 -4.13 5.85 -14.74
C ASN A 251 -5.35 4.99 -14.43
N HIS A 252 -5.99 5.21 -13.28
CA HIS A 252 -7.21 4.49 -12.91
C HIS A 252 -8.47 5.21 -13.40
N THR A 253 -8.68 5.19 -14.71
CA THR A 253 -9.85 5.77 -15.37
C THR A 253 -10.54 4.77 -16.30
N VAL A 254 -11.79 5.04 -16.66
CA VAL A 254 -12.54 4.23 -17.64
C VAL A 254 -11.90 4.25 -19.03
N ASP A 255 -11.08 5.26 -19.32
CA ASP A 255 -10.34 5.39 -20.59
C ASP A 255 -9.14 4.39 -20.64
N ASN A 256 -8.70 3.85 -19.49
CA ASN A 256 -7.72 2.77 -19.44
C ASN A 256 -8.42 1.41 -19.68
N GLU A 257 -8.06 0.73 -20.77
CA GLU A 257 -8.69 -0.52 -21.18
C GLU A 257 -8.55 -1.64 -20.15
N VAL A 258 -7.42 -1.72 -19.44
CA VAL A 258 -7.17 -2.74 -18.40
C VAL A 258 -8.10 -2.51 -17.22
N GLU A 259 -8.22 -1.26 -16.75
CA GLU A 259 -9.12 -0.91 -15.65
C GLU A 259 -10.59 -1.06 -16.03
N ARG A 260 -10.94 -0.71 -17.27
CA ARG A 260 -12.29 -0.91 -17.78
C ARG A 260 -12.65 -2.39 -17.86
N ALA A 261 -11.73 -3.24 -18.33
CA ALA A 261 -11.92 -4.68 -18.38
C ALA A 261 -12.08 -5.28 -16.98
N ARG A 262 -11.21 -4.90 -16.03
CA ARG A 262 -11.34 -5.30 -14.62
C ARG A 262 -12.67 -4.88 -14.03
N LEU A 263 -13.07 -3.62 -14.20
CA LEU A 263 -14.32 -3.10 -13.65
C LEU A 263 -15.55 -3.86 -14.17
N LEU A 264 -15.55 -4.24 -15.46
CA LEU A 264 -16.61 -5.05 -16.06
C LEU A 264 -16.60 -6.50 -15.54
N ALA A 265 -15.42 -7.10 -15.36
CA ALA A 265 -15.26 -8.45 -14.83
C ALA A 265 -15.70 -8.57 -13.37
N ASP A 266 -15.41 -7.54 -12.55
CA ASP A 266 -15.81 -7.48 -11.14
C ASP A 266 -17.33 -7.28 -10.97
N HIS A 267 -18.04 -6.83 -12.02
CA HIS A 267 -19.47 -6.50 -11.99
C HIS A 267 -20.26 -7.13 -13.16
N PRO A 268 -20.29 -8.46 -13.30
CA PRO A 268 -20.90 -9.14 -14.45
C PRO A 268 -22.41 -8.91 -14.53
N ASP A 269 -23.08 -8.72 -13.38
CA ASP A 269 -24.53 -8.54 -13.29
C ASP A 269 -24.98 -7.07 -13.39
N ASP A 270 -24.05 -6.15 -13.63
CA ASP A 270 -24.30 -4.72 -13.62
C ASP A 270 -24.06 -4.09 -15.01
N PRO A 271 -25.01 -4.21 -15.95
CA PRO A 271 -24.84 -3.68 -17.31
C PRO A 271 -24.74 -2.14 -17.34
N LYS A 272 -24.99 -1.49 -16.20
CA LYS A 272 -24.94 -0.03 -16.02
C LYS A 272 -23.67 0.42 -15.29
N ILE A 273 -22.70 -0.47 -15.08
CA ILE A 273 -21.45 -0.15 -14.38
C ILE A 273 -20.65 0.94 -15.10
N VAL A 274 -20.66 0.96 -16.44
CA VAL A 274 -20.06 2.03 -17.26
C VAL A 274 -21.12 2.61 -18.19
N ILE A 275 -21.45 3.89 -18.01
CA ILE A 275 -22.41 4.65 -18.84
C ILE A 275 -21.71 5.91 -19.33
N GLY A 276 -21.73 6.16 -20.64
CA GLY A 276 -21.19 7.42 -21.20
C GLY A 276 -19.71 7.67 -20.88
N GLY A 277 -18.90 6.60 -20.80
CA GLY A 277 -17.47 6.71 -20.44
C GLY A 277 -17.21 7.01 -18.96
N LYS A 278 -18.18 6.75 -18.08
CA LYS A 278 -18.09 7.01 -16.64
C LYS A 278 -18.63 5.83 -15.83
N VAL A 279 -18.01 5.56 -14.69
CA VAL A 279 -18.50 4.64 -13.66
C VAL A 279 -19.86 5.12 -13.17
N LYS A 280 -20.89 4.29 -13.35
CA LYS A 280 -22.30 4.59 -13.07
C LYS A 280 -22.79 5.91 -13.68
N GLY A 281 -22.17 6.37 -14.78
CA GLY A 281 -22.48 7.65 -15.42
C GLY A 281 -21.99 8.89 -14.68
N LYS A 282 -21.27 8.74 -13.56
CA LYS A 282 -20.90 9.86 -12.67
C LYS A 282 -19.42 10.19 -12.70
N LEU A 283 -18.54 9.22 -12.47
CA LEU A 283 -17.10 9.44 -12.33
C LEU A 283 -16.28 8.85 -13.48
N LYS A 284 -15.22 9.53 -13.90
CA LYS A 284 -14.25 8.98 -14.86
C LYS A 284 -13.25 8.03 -14.20
N VAL A 285 -12.92 8.29 -12.94
CA VAL A 285 -12.00 7.46 -12.16
C VAL A 285 -12.66 6.13 -11.79
N THR A 286 -11.89 5.05 -11.86
CA THR A 286 -12.32 3.67 -11.52
C THR A 286 -11.93 3.27 -10.11
N ARG A 287 -11.01 4.02 -9.48
CA ARG A 287 -10.57 3.85 -8.10
C ARG A 287 -10.51 5.23 -7.45
N ALA A 288 -11.05 5.38 -6.25
CA ALA A 288 -11.01 6.61 -5.48
C ALA A 288 -11.28 6.33 -4.00
N PHE A 289 -10.70 7.15 -3.13
CA PHE A 289 -11.03 7.21 -1.71
C PHE A 289 -12.42 7.84 -1.51
N GLY A 290 -13.17 7.36 -0.51
CA GLY A 290 -14.51 7.87 -0.23
C GLY A 290 -15.54 7.43 -1.29
N VAL A 291 -16.36 8.34 -1.79
CA VAL A 291 -17.43 8.06 -2.78
C VAL A 291 -18.38 6.97 -2.30
N GLY A 292 -18.89 7.12 -1.07
CA GLY A 292 -19.72 6.13 -0.38
C GLY A 292 -20.90 5.62 -1.20
N TYR A 293 -21.51 6.44 -2.07
CA TYR A 293 -22.65 6.00 -2.88
C TYR A 293 -22.29 4.93 -3.94
N LEU A 294 -21.01 4.76 -4.26
CA LEU A 294 -20.52 3.68 -5.13
C LEU A 294 -20.03 2.46 -4.35
N LYS A 295 -19.86 2.58 -3.03
CA LYS A 295 -19.36 1.50 -2.17
C LYS A 295 -20.54 0.87 -1.46
N LYS A 296 -20.65 -0.46 -1.56
CA LYS A 296 -21.64 -1.20 -0.77
C LYS A 296 -21.21 -1.13 0.68
N VAL A 297 -21.78 -0.21 1.46
CA VAL A 297 -21.87 -0.44 2.90
C VAL A 297 -22.87 -1.58 3.07
N LEU A 298 -22.50 -2.65 3.76
CA LEU A 298 -23.42 -3.75 4.08
C LEU A 298 -24.60 -3.33 5.00
N ALA A 299 -24.83 -2.03 5.20
CA ALA A 299 -25.85 -1.46 6.08
C ALA A 299 -26.91 -0.58 5.39
N TRP A 300 -26.99 -0.50 4.05
CA TRP A 300 -28.15 0.13 3.38
C TRP A 300 -29.30 -0.87 3.26
N LYS A 301 -29.81 -1.36 4.39
CA LYS A 301 -31.08 -2.07 4.46
C LYS A 301 -32.10 -1.20 5.19
N SER A 302 -32.98 -0.65 4.35
CA SER A 302 -34.43 -0.45 4.51
C SER A 302 -34.96 0.18 5.79
#